data_AF-A0A7W6ZPX0-F1
#
_entry.id   AF-A0A7W6ZPX0-F1
#
_cell.length_a   1.000
_cell.length_b   1.000
_cell.length_c   1.000
_cell.angle_alpha   90.00
_cell.angle_beta   90.00
_cell.angle_gamma   90.00
#
_symmetry.space_group_name_H-M   'P 1'
#
loop_
_entity.id
_entity.type
_entity.pdbx_description
1 polymer ?
#
loop_
_entity_poly.entity_id
_entity_poly.type
_entity_poly.pdbx_seq_one_letter_code
_entity_poly.pdbx_strand_id
1 'polypeptide(L)' 'MSIFDDDRPKKPSAHEIGSDLSLLSVDELKARVALMQAEIVRLEAEITTKASGRKAAENLFRS' A
#
# COMPACT_ATOMS: atom_id res chain seq x y z
N MET A 1 -20.77 13.66 10.08
CA MET A 1 -21.18 13.69 8.66
C MET A 1 -20.03 14.27 7.85
N SER A 2 -19.29 13.46 7.11
CA SER A 2 -18.51 13.95 5.97
C SER A 2 -18.55 12.83 4.92
N ILE A 3 -19.52 12.97 4.02
CA ILE A 3 -19.98 11.95 3.06
C ILE A 3 -19.31 12.07 1.69
N PHE A 4 -18.12 12.69 1.61
CA PHE A 4 -17.56 13.16 0.33
C PHE A 4 -16.12 12.72 0.04
N ASP A 5 -15.61 11.63 0.63
CA ASP A 5 -14.27 11.10 0.25
C ASP A 5 -14.28 9.71 -0.40
N ASP A 6 -15.44 9.07 -0.57
CA ASP A 6 -15.51 7.66 -1.04
C ASP A 6 -15.94 7.49 -2.51
N ASP A 7 -16.07 8.60 -3.25
CA ASP A 7 -16.52 8.59 -4.67
C ASP A 7 -15.40 8.92 -5.65
N ARG A 8 -14.15 8.59 -5.29
CA ARG A 8 -13.08 8.54 -6.28
C ARG A 8 -13.25 7.21 -7.03
N PRO A 9 -13.30 7.20 -8.37
CA PRO A 9 -13.24 5.94 -9.10
C PRO A 9 -11.99 5.22 -8.63
N LYS A 10 -12.18 4.15 -7.86
CA LYS A 10 -11.08 3.24 -7.47
C LYS A 10 -10.52 2.78 -8.79
N LYS A 11 -9.34 3.30 -9.16
CA LYS A 11 -8.63 2.86 -10.36
C LYS A 11 -8.73 1.34 -10.35
N PRO A 12 -9.23 0.70 -11.42
CA PRO A 12 -9.38 -0.75 -11.44
C PRO A 12 -8.07 -1.32 -10.97
N SER A 13 -8.11 -2.08 -9.88
CA SER A 13 -6.93 -2.66 -9.28
C SER A 13 -6.27 -3.49 -10.37
N ALA A 14 -5.12 -3.02 -10.90
CA ALA A 14 -4.37 -3.73 -11.94
C ALA A 14 -4.01 -5.17 -11.50
N HIS A 15 -4.15 -5.45 -10.21
CA HIS A 15 -3.91 -6.70 -9.56
C HIS A 15 -4.88 -6.94 -8.40
N GLU A 16 -5.50 -8.11 -8.33
CA GLU A 16 -6.16 -8.65 -7.13
C GLU A 16 -5.29 -9.70 -6.43
N ILE A 17 -5.10 -9.55 -5.11
CA ILE A 17 -4.29 -10.47 -4.31
C ILE A 17 -5.01 -11.82 -4.19
N GLY A 18 -4.31 -12.91 -4.48
CA GLY A 18 -4.86 -14.26 -4.36
C GLY A 18 -5.78 -14.69 -5.51
N SER A 19 -5.91 -13.89 -6.57
CA SER A 19 -6.64 -14.29 -7.77
C SER A 19 -5.95 -15.46 -8.49
N ASP A 20 -6.73 -16.25 -9.23
CA ASP A 20 -6.19 -17.32 -10.08
C ASP A 20 -5.13 -16.81 -11.08
N LEU A 21 -4.09 -17.61 -11.26
CA LEU A 21 -2.93 -17.32 -12.11
C LEU A 21 -2.87 -18.23 -13.34
N SER A 22 -3.79 -19.19 -13.46
CA SER A 22 -3.75 -20.24 -14.50
C SER A 22 -3.75 -19.70 -15.93
N LEU A 23 -4.34 -18.53 -16.16
CA LEU A 23 -4.46 -17.89 -17.48
C LEU A 23 -3.40 -16.80 -17.72
N LEU A 24 -2.49 -16.56 -16.77
CA LEU A 24 -1.49 -15.50 -16.88
C LEU A 24 -0.18 -16.03 -17.50
N SER A 25 0.38 -15.25 -18.42
CA SER A 25 1.72 -15.48 -18.93
C SER A 25 2.79 -15.15 -17.89
N VAL A 26 4.01 -15.64 -18.13
CA VAL A 26 5.18 -15.36 -17.28
C VAL A 26 5.47 -13.87 -17.18
N ASP A 27 5.32 -13.12 -18.28
CA ASP A 27 5.63 -11.69 -18.28
C ASP A 27 4.55 -10.87 -17.57
N GLU A 28 3.28 -11.28 -17.64
CA GLU A 28 2.21 -10.71 -16.80
C GLU A 28 2.46 -10.96 -15.32
N LEU A 29 2.90 -12.16 -14.95
CA LEU A 29 3.28 -12.47 -13.57
C LEU A 29 4.44 -11.61 -13.08
N LYS A 30 5.48 -11.40 -13.91
CA LYS A 30 6.60 -10.50 -13.58
C LYS A 30 6.13 -9.06 -13.39
N ALA A 31 5.31 -8.54 -14.30
CA ALA A 31 4.75 -7.20 -14.18
C ALA A 31 3.94 -7.03 -12.89
N ARG A 32 3.17 -8.06 -12.53
CA ARG A 32 2.39 -8.07 -11.29
C ARG A 32 3.27 -8.08 -10.04
N VAL A 33 4.31 -8.91 -10.02
CA VAL A 33 5.30 -8.94 -8.93
C VAL A 33 5.97 -7.57 -8.75
N ALA A 34 6.37 -6.92 -9.84
CA ALA A 34 7.00 -5.60 -9.79
C ALA A 34 6.06 -4.54 -9.16
N LEU A 35 4.77 -4.57 -9.50
CA LEU A 35 3.77 -3.69 -8.88
C LEU A 35 3.63 -3.93 -7.38
N MET A 36 3.59 -5.19 -6.94
CA MET A 36 3.50 -5.52 -5.51
C MET A 36 4.74 -5.08 -4.75
N GLN A 37 5.94 -5.28 -5.32
CA GLN A 37 7.19 -4.85 -4.69
C GLN A 37 7.24 -3.33 -4.53
N ALA A 38 6.79 -2.57 -5.53
CA ALA A 38 6.70 -1.12 -5.42
C ALA A 38 5.74 -0.68 -4.29
N GLU A 39 4.59 -1.36 -4.16
CA GLU A 39 3.65 -1.08 -3.07
C GLU A 39 4.21 -1.46 -1.70
N ILE A 40 4.94 -2.58 -1.58
CA ILE A 40 5.64 -2.95 -0.34
C ILE A 40 6.60 -1.84 0.10
N VAL A 41 7.46 -1.36 -0.81
CA VAL A 41 8.40 -0.28 -0.51
C VAL A 41 7.68 1.00 -0.05
N ARG A 42 6.56 1.35 -0.68
CA ARG A 42 5.75 2.50 -0.28
C ARG A 42 5.18 2.31 1.14
N LEU A 43 4.64 1.13 1.45
CA LEU A 43 4.10 0.83 2.77
C LEU A 43 5.18 0.84 3.85
N GLU A 44 6.36 0.28 3.56
CA GLU A 44 7.51 0.32 4.47
C GLU A 44 7.95 1.77 4.77
N ALA A 45 8.04 2.62 3.74
CA ALA A 45 8.37 4.04 3.93
C ALA A 45 7.33 4.78 4.80
N GLU A 46 6.04 4.49 4.61
CA GLU A 46 4.98 5.06 5.43
C GLU A 46 5.04 4.54 6.89
N ILE A 47 5.34 3.25 7.08
CA ILE A 47 5.57 2.67 8.42
C ILE A 47 6.72 3.39 9.13
N THR A 48 7.85 3.59 8.45
CA THR A 48 9.00 4.33 9.01
C THR A 48 8.61 5.75 9.41
N THR A 49 7.88 6.46 8.54
CA THR A 49 7.41 7.83 8.78
C THR A 49 6.46 7.90 9.98
N LYS A 50 5.50 6.98 10.08
CA LYS A 50 4.58 6.94 11.23
C LYS A 50 5.27 6.50 12.51
N ALA A 51 6.26 5.61 12.43
CA ALA A 51 7.01 5.14 13.59
C ALA A 51 7.91 6.23 14.18
N SER A 52 8.56 7.06 13.35
CA SER A 52 9.34 8.20 13.82
C SER A 52 8.46 9.26 14.49
N GLY A 53 7.29 9.55 13.90
CA GLY A 53 6.30 10.45 14.50
C GLY A 53 5.82 9.98 15.88
N ARG A 54 5.54 8.67 16.04
CA ARG A 54 5.15 8.10 17.34
C ARG A 54 6.25 8.25 18.38
N LYS A 55 7.50 7.93 18.05
CA LYS A 55 8.64 8.08 18.96
C LYS A 55 8.86 9.53 19.39
N ALA A 56 8.71 10.48 18.47
CA ALA A 56 8.81 11.91 18.78
C ALA A 56 7.70 12.36 19.75
N ALA A 57 6.47 11.90 19.55
CA ALA A 57 5.37 12.16 20.47
C ALA A 57 5.61 11.53 21.85
N GLU A 58 6.02 10.26 21.90
CA GLU A 58 6.30 9.57 23.18
C GLU A 58 7.38 10.26 24.01
N ASN A 59 8.42 10.81 23.37
CA ASN A 59 9.46 11.59 24.06
C ASN A 59 8.92 12.93 24.59
N LEU A 60 8.00 13.58 23.88
CA LEU A 60 7.39 14.84 24.31
C LEU A 60 6.45 14.65 25.52
N PHE A 61 5.72 13.54 25.59
CA PHE A 61 4.77 13.25 26.68
C PHE A 61 5.38 12.59 27.92
N ARG A 62 6.67 12.20 27.89
CA ARG A 62 7.41 11.67 29.05
C ARG A 62 8.28 12.73 29.75
N SER A 63 8.18 14.00 29.35
CA SER A 63 8.83 15.14 30.01
C SER A 63 7.97 15.67 31.14
#